data_AF-A0AAW3AJ12-F1
#
_entry.id   AF-A0AAW3AJ12-F1
#
_cell.length_a   1.000
_cell.length_b   1.000
_cell.length_c   1.000
_cell.angle_alpha   90.00
_cell.angle_beta   90.00
_cell.angle_gamma   90.00
#
_symmetry.space_group_name_H-M   'P 1'
#
loop_
_entity.id
_entity.type
_entity.pdbx_description
1 polymer ?
#
loop_
_entity_poly.entity_id
_entity_poly.type
_entity_poly.pdbx_seq_one_letter_code
_entity_poly.pdbx_strand_id
1 'polypeptide(L)'
;VNASEYKPVMISIAEPVEGDMYKVVMNSSANGARPTSDKWTFLQARDISLIHKLDVGKYIVVPRIMPLDDPIEPVPYVLGMICNKEVGNGDVSVMFKRLDAGNRVFENFPKFEPELMEVEQPVQYQKRAPGEGFPMTQMGEELL
;
A
#
# COMPACT_ATOMS: atom_id res chain seq x y z
N VAL A 1 -12.72 -14.30 -16.57
CA VAL A 1 -12.95 -13.36 -15.45
C VAL A 1 -13.18 -11.99 -16.06
N ASN A 2 -14.31 -11.34 -15.77
CA ASN A 2 -14.67 -10.06 -16.38
C ASN A 2 -14.12 -8.92 -15.52
N ALA A 3 -13.38 -7.98 -16.11
CA ALA A 3 -12.73 -6.90 -15.35
C ALA A 3 -13.76 -5.98 -14.66
N SER A 4 -14.99 -5.91 -15.17
CA SER A 4 -16.08 -5.10 -14.63
C SER A 4 -16.50 -5.47 -13.20
N GLU A 5 -16.12 -6.66 -12.72
CA GLU A 5 -16.43 -7.13 -11.36
C GLU A 5 -15.52 -6.50 -10.29
N TYR A 6 -14.38 -5.92 -10.69
CA TYR A 6 -13.43 -5.32 -9.76
C TYR A 6 -13.64 -3.81 -9.66
N LYS A 7 -13.50 -3.27 -8.45
CA LYS A 7 -13.44 -1.83 -8.23
C LYS A 7 -12.11 -1.29 -8.78
N PRO A 8 -12.05 -0.09 -9.36
CA PRO A 8 -10.79 0.50 -9.80
C PRO A 8 -9.86 0.78 -8.60
N VAL A 9 -8.61 0.35 -8.68
CA VAL A 9 -7.63 0.43 -7.57
C VAL A 9 -6.32 1.10 -7.99
N MET A 10 -5.57 1.59 -7.00
CA MET A 10 -4.24 2.17 -7.16
C MET A 10 -3.38 1.85 -5.94
N ILE A 11 -2.07 1.69 -6.13
CA ILE A 11 -1.08 1.69 -5.06
C ILE A 11 -0.29 2.99 -5.16
N SER A 12 -0.20 3.74 -4.07
CA SER A 12 0.64 4.94 -3.95
C SER A 12 1.78 4.69 -2.97
N ILE A 13 2.98 5.18 -3.28
CA ILE A 13 4.10 5.28 -2.35
C ILE A 13 4.32 6.74 -2.03
N ALA A 14 4.41 7.06 -0.74
CA ALA A 14 4.74 8.39 -0.25
C ALA A 14 6.00 8.37 0.63
N GLU A 15 6.76 9.46 0.59
CA GLU A 15 7.97 9.66 1.39
C GLU A 15 7.86 10.95 2.23
N PRO A 16 8.57 11.05 3.36
CA PRO A 16 8.53 12.24 4.21
C PRO A 16 9.16 13.43 3.50
N VAL A 17 8.56 14.59 3.71
CA VAL A 17 9.06 15.90 3.30
C VAL A 17 9.01 16.86 4.50
N GLU A 18 9.38 18.13 4.31
CA GLU A 18 9.42 19.11 5.41
C GLU A 18 8.06 19.28 6.11
N GLY A 19 8.10 19.50 7.44
CA GLY A 19 6.94 19.84 8.25
C GLY A 19 6.02 18.66 8.57
N ASP A 20 6.56 17.47 8.81
CA ASP A 20 5.82 16.21 9.10
C ASP A 20 4.85 15.76 7.99
N MET A 21 4.95 16.40 6.84
CA MET A 21 4.18 16.09 5.63
C MET A 21 4.79 14.90 4.90
N TYR A 22 3.95 14.20 4.14
CA TYR A 22 4.37 13.20 3.16
C TYR A 22 4.01 13.64 1.75
N LYS A 23 4.82 13.22 0.78
CA LYS A 23 4.56 13.44 -0.65
C LYS A 23 4.46 12.11 -1.37
N VAL A 24 3.40 11.93 -2.18
CA VAL A 24 3.30 10.81 -3.12
C VAL A 24 4.39 10.95 -4.18
N VAL A 25 5.24 9.92 -4.29
CA VAL A 25 6.36 9.88 -5.24
C VAL A 25 6.15 8.89 -6.37
N MET A 26 5.37 7.83 -6.13
CA MET A 26 5.05 6.82 -7.15
C MET A 26 3.61 6.36 -7.00
N ASN A 27 2.93 6.23 -8.13
CA ASN A 27 1.65 5.54 -8.28
C ASN A 27 1.81 4.33 -9.21
N SER A 28 1.01 3.30 -8.97
CA SER A 28 0.88 2.15 -9.87
C SER A 28 0.38 2.60 -11.25
N SER A 29 0.83 1.91 -12.30
CA SER A 29 0.37 2.13 -13.68
C SER A 29 -0.01 0.79 -14.33
N ALA A 30 -0.56 0.85 -15.55
CA ALA A 30 -0.88 -0.37 -16.31
C ALA A 30 0.33 -1.28 -16.55
N ASN A 31 1.55 -0.76 -16.41
CA ASN A 31 2.78 -1.54 -16.39
C ASN A 31 3.45 -1.38 -15.01
N GLY A 32 3.36 -2.41 -14.17
CA GLY A 32 3.91 -2.38 -12.80
C GLY A 32 5.42 -2.09 -12.73
N ALA A 33 6.19 -2.36 -13.79
CA ALA A 33 7.61 -2.03 -13.87
C ALA A 33 7.87 -0.56 -14.30
N ARG A 34 6.82 0.20 -14.61
CA ARG A 34 6.86 1.61 -15.01
C ARG A 34 5.84 2.40 -14.19
N PRO A 35 6.04 2.55 -12.86
CA PRO A 35 5.19 3.44 -12.06
C PRO A 35 5.30 4.90 -12.53
N THR A 36 4.34 5.71 -12.13
CA THR A 36 4.25 7.12 -12.54
C THR A 36 4.29 8.04 -11.33
N SER A 37 5.06 9.11 -11.41
CA SER A 37 5.16 10.15 -10.37
C SER A 37 4.17 11.31 -10.56
N ASP A 38 3.49 11.36 -11.70
CA ASP A 38 2.70 12.50 -12.19
C ASP A 38 1.30 12.10 -12.68
N LYS A 39 0.90 10.84 -12.52
CA LYS A 39 -0.42 10.32 -12.94
C LYS A 39 -1.12 9.59 -11.81
N TRP A 40 -2.43 9.80 -11.73
CA TRP A 40 -3.34 9.20 -10.78
C TRP A 40 -4.34 8.31 -11.54
N THR A 41 -3.85 7.18 -12.02
CA THR A 41 -4.64 6.24 -12.82
C THR A 41 -5.07 5.06 -11.95
N PHE A 42 -6.37 5.00 -11.64
CA PHE A 42 -6.95 3.81 -11.04
C PHE A 42 -7.18 2.76 -12.12
N LEU A 43 -6.77 1.53 -11.85
CA LEU A 43 -6.85 0.42 -12.77
C LEU A 43 -7.96 -0.52 -12.34
N GLN A 44 -8.85 -0.85 -13.27
CA GLN A 44 -9.88 -1.85 -13.04
C GLN A 44 -9.33 -3.23 -13.39
N ALA A 45 -8.82 -3.95 -12.38
CA ALA A 45 -8.22 -5.27 -12.54
C ALA A 45 -8.34 -6.07 -11.24
N ARG A 46 -8.18 -7.40 -11.33
CA ARG A 46 -8.12 -8.28 -10.15
C ARG A 46 -6.92 -7.95 -9.27
N ASP A 47 -5.75 -7.82 -9.90
CA ASP A 47 -4.47 -7.54 -9.24
C ASP A 47 -3.79 -6.37 -9.96
N ILE A 48 -3.12 -5.51 -9.18
CA ILE A 48 -2.22 -4.47 -9.68
C ILE A 48 -0.88 -4.58 -8.97
N SER A 49 0.18 -4.03 -9.58
CA SER A 49 1.51 -4.07 -8.99
C SER A 49 2.26 -2.75 -9.21
N LEU A 50 3.24 -2.51 -8.35
CA LEU A 50 4.16 -1.40 -8.41
C LEU A 50 5.54 -1.94 -8.04
N ILE A 51 6.48 -1.92 -8.99
CA ILE A 51 7.87 -2.32 -8.80
C ILE A 51 8.71 -1.05 -8.76
N HIS A 52 9.33 -0.79 -7.61
CA HIS A 52 10.17 0.39 -7.43
C HIS A 52 11.31 0.08 -6.46
N LYS A 53 12.49 0.64 -6.74
CA LYS A 53 13.63 0.60 -5.82
C LYS A 53 13.50 1.78 -4.86
N LEU A 54 13.43 1.48 -3.57
CA LEU A 54 13.46 2.47 -2.51
C LEU A 54 14.88 2.62 -1.98
N ASP A 55 15.26 3.85 -1.66
CA ASP A 55 16.48 4.12 -0.92
C ASP A 55 16.23 3.92 0.58
N VAL A 56 17.27 4.06 1.41
CA VAL A 56 17.12 3.93 2.87
C VAL A 56 16.26 5.10 3.37
N GLY A 57 15.13 4.79 4.01
CA GLY A 57 14.21 5.81 4.49
C GLY A 57 12.90 5.25 5.03
N LYS A 58 11.97 6.16 5.30
CA LYS A 58 10.59 5.84 5.69
C LYS A 58 9.67 6.07 4.52
N TYR A 59 8.74 5.15 4.31
CA TYR A 59 7.76 5.24 3.23
C TYR A 59 6.39 4.81 3.74
N ILE A 60 5.34 5.37 3.14
CA ILE A 60 3.97 4.91 3.31
C ILE A 60 3.52 4.27 1.99
N VAL A 61 3.05 3.03 2.06
CA VAL A 61 2.40 2.35 0.94
C VAL A 61 0.89 2.41 1.18
N VAL A 62 0.17 3.09 0.30
CA VAL A 62 -1.28 3.32 0.41
C VAL A 62 -1.99 2.51 -0.69
N PRO A 63 -2.66 1.40 -0.35
CA PRO A 63 -3.64 0.79 -1.24
C PRO A 63 -4.88 1.68 -1.28
N ARG A 64 -5.41 1.93 -2.49
CA ARG A 64 -6.51 2.87 -2.71
C ARG A 64 -7.55 2.25 -3.63
N ILE A 65 -8.81 2.49 -3.29
CA ILE A 65 -9.97 2.19 -4.14
C ILE A 65 -10.53 3.52 -4.62
N MET A 66 -10.91 3.59 -5.89
CA MET A 66 -11.58 4.78 -6.44
C MET A 66 -12.91 4.99 -5.70
N PRO A 67 -13.16 6.19 -5.15
CA PRO A 67 -14.47 6.50 -4.58
C PRO A 67 -15.51 6.38 -5.69
N LEU A 68 -16.59 5.64 -5.42
CA LEU A 68 -17.75 5.53 -6.29
C LEU A 68 -18.98 6.01 -5.51
N ASP A 69 -20.00 6.49 -6.22
CA ASP A 69 -21.25 7.00 -5.63
C ASP A 69 -22.14 5.89 -5.01
N ASP A 70 -21.69 4.63 -5.08
CA ASP A 70 -22.38 3.47 -4.48
C ASP A 70 -22.16 3.41 -2.96
N PRO A 71 -23.06 2.73 -2.21
CA PRO A 71 -22.83 2.45 -0.80
C PRO A 71 -21.44 1.83 -0.58
N ILE A 72 -20.69 2.40 0.35
CA ILE A 72 -19.33 1.95 0.70
C ILE A 72 -19.46 0.64 1.48
N GLU A 73 -19.59 -0.47 0.75
CA GLU A 73 -19.33 -1.79 1.34
C GLU A 73 -17.81 -1.97 1.49
N PRO A 74 -17.32 -2.42 2.66
CA PRO A 74 -15.92 -2.76 2.83
C PRO A 74 -15.48 -3.80 1.80
N VAL A 75 -14.48 -3.45 0.99
CA VAL A 75 -13.91 -4.38 0.00
C VAL A 75 -12.71 -5.08 0.64
N PRO A 76 -12.77 -6.39 0.87
CA PRO A 76 -11.61 -7.13 1.35
C PRO A 76 -10.51 -7.11 0.28
N TYR A 77 -9.27 -6.91 0.69
CA TYR A 77 -8.12 -6.92 -0.21
C TYR A 77 -6.91 -7.59 0.44
N VAL A 78 -5.95 -7.96 -0.39
CA VAL A 78 -4.63 -8.46 0.05
C VAL A 78 -3.57 -7.54 -0.55
N LEU A 79 -2.66 -7.03 0.29
CA LEU A 79 -1.47 -6.33 -0.16
C LEU A 79 -0.26 -7.25 -0.01
N GLY A 80 0.32 -7.66 -1.13
CA GLY A 80 1.55 -8.43 -1.17
C GLY A 80 2.79 -7.54 -1.30
N MET A 81 3.86 -7.89 -0.59
CA MET A 81 5.17 -7.26 -0.74
C MET A 81 6.23 -8.32 -1.06
N ILE A 82 7.09 -8.04 -2.03
CA ILE A 82 8.28 -8.82 -2.33
C ILE A 82 9.45 -7.85 -2.34
N CYS A 83 10.48 -8.13 -1.55
CA CYS A 83 11.71 -7.35 -1.53
C CYS A 83 12.93 -8.29 -1.50
N ASN A 84 14.08 -7.77 -1.90
CA ASN A 84 15.35 -8.50 -1.87
C ASN A 84 16.06 -8.40 -0.51
N LYS A 85 15.36 -7.92 0.52
CA LYS A 85 15.85 -7.66 1.86
C LYS A 85 15.03 -8.43 2.89
N GLU A 86 15.63 -8.72 4.03
CA GLU A 86 14.92 -9.38 5.12
C GLU A 86 13.93 -8.40 5.79
N VAL A 87 12.73 -8.89 6.07
CA VAL A 87 11.63 -8.12 6.70
C VAL A 87 11.44 -8.60 8.13
N GLY A 88 11.29 -7.67 9.08
CA GLY A 88 10.90 -7.93 10.46
C GLY A 88 12.04 -8.16 11.45
N ASN A 89 13.24 -8.54 10.98
CA ASN A 89 14.43 -8.73 11.82
C ASN A 89 15.73 -8.20 11.18
N GLY A 90 15.64 -7.24 10.25
CA GLY A 90 16.80 -6.78 9.48
C GLY A 90 16.61 -5.43 8.81
N ASP A 91 16.89 -5.38 7.51
CA ASP A 91 16.97 -4.13 6.72
C ASP A 91 15.62 -3.42 6.54
N VAL A 92 14.49 -4.14 6.70
CA VAL A 92 13.14 -3.62 6.45
C VAL A 92 12.21 -3.92 7.63
N SER A 93 11.59 -2.87 8.17
CA SER A 93 10.48 -2.97 9.13
C SER A 93 9.18 -2.53 8.47
N VAL A 94 8.09 -3.27 8.68
CA VAL A 94 6.77 -2.94 8.12
C VAL A 94 5.76 -2.90 9.25
N MET A 95 5.14 -1.74 9.45
CA MET A 95 4.04 -1.54 10.40
C MET A 95 2.74 -1.35 9.64
N PHE A 96 1.65 -1.90 10.18
CA PHE A 96 0.30 -1.66 9.68
C PHE A 96 -0.27 -0.43 10.39
N LYS A 97 -0.72 0.55 9.61
CA LYS A 97 -1.31 1.80 10.11
C LYS A 97 -2.58 2.12 9.35
N ARG A 98 -3.43 2.94 9.97
CA ARG A 98 -4.66 3.48 9.37
C ARG A 98 -4.48 4.96 9.06
N LEU A 99 -5.01 5.39 7.91
CA LEU A 99 -5.20 6.80 7.56
C LEU A 99 -6.65 7.19 7.84
N ASP A 100 -6.88 8.45 8.19
CA ASP A 100 -8.25 8.98 8.28
C ASP A 100 -8.98 8.89 6.93
N ALA A 101 -10.28 8.61 6.95
CA ALA A 101 -11.06 8.46 5.72
C ALA A 101 -11.14 9.76 4.91
N GLY A 102 -11.04 10.91 5.57
CA GLY A 102 -10.95 12.24 4.96
C GLY A 102 -9.53 12.66 4.61
N ASN A 103 -8.53 11.77 4.70
CA ASN A 103 -7.16 12.12 4.36
C ASN A 103 -7.04 12.54 2.89
N ARG A 104 -6.38 13.67 2.66
CA ARG A 104 -6.24 14.31 1.35
C ARG A 104 -5.54 13.43 0.30
N VAL A 105 -4.77 12.42 0.71
CA VAL A 105 -4.20 11.45 -0.23
C VAL A 105 -5.29 10.75 -1.05
N PHE A 106 -6.47 10.51 -0.48
CA PHE A 106 -7.58 9.85 -1.15
C PHE A 106 -8.25 10.73 -2.22
N GLU A 107 -8.10 12.05 -2.11
CA GLU A 107 -8.54 13.06 -3.09
C GLU A 107 -7.45 13.38 -4.14
N ASN A 108 -6.41 12.56 -4.25
CA ASN A 108 -5.28 12.74 -5.18
C ASN A 108 -4.41 13.98 -4.88
N PHE A 109 -4.44 14.54 -3.67
CA PHE A 109 -3.45 15.56 -3.31
C PHE A 109 -2.06 14.92 -3.19
N PRO A 110 -1.03 15.47 -3.87
CA PRO A 110 0.30 14.89 -3.89
C PRO A 110 1.05 15.08 -2.58
N LYS A 111 0.64 16.01 -1.71
CA LYS A 111 1.21 16.26 -0.38
C LYS A 111 0.09 16.24 0.65
N PHE A 112 0.33 15.57 1.78
CA PHE A 112 -0.66 15.38 2.84
C PHE A 112 0.02 15.19 4.20
N GLU A 113 -0.69 15.56 5.27
CA GLU A 113 -0.35 15.14 6.62
C GLU A 113 -0.86 13.71 6.79
N PRO A 114 -0.02 12.74 7.20
CA PRO A 114 -0.43 11.36 7.20
C PRO A 114 -1.35 11.02 8.39
N GLU A 115 -1.16 11.65 9.55
CA GLU A 115 -1.96 11.38 10.76
C GLU A 115 -2.13 9.87 11.02
N LEU A 116 -1.03 9.11 10.97
CA LEU A 116 -1.05 7.64 11.06
C LEU A 116 -1.64 7.19 12.41
N MET A 117 -2.73 6.45 12.35
CA MET A 117 -3.40 5.83 13.50
C MET A 117 -3.05 4.36 13.61
N GLU A 118 -3.17 3.80 14.81
CA GLU A 118 -3.09 2.36 15.02
C GLU A 118 -4.27 1.63 14.34
N VAL A 119 -4.01 0.39 13.93
CA VAL A 119 -5.07 -0.50 13.45
C VAL A 119 -5.98 -0.89 14.62
N GLU A 120 -7.28 -0.99 14.37
CA GLU A 120 -8.25 -1.32 15.43
C GLU A 120 -8.17 -2.78 15.87
N GLN A 121 -7.65 -3.66 15.00
CA GLN A 121 -7.49 -5.09 15.24
C GLN A 121 -6.19 -5.57 14.59
N PRO A 122 -5.54 -6.61 15.16
CA PRO A 122 -4.36 -7.22 14.54
C PRO A 122 -4.64 -7.67 13.11
N VAL A 123 -3.74 -7.31 12.19
CA VAL A 123 -3.85 -7.66 10.77
C VAL A 123 -3.39 -9.10 10.59
N GLN A 124 -4.18 -9.90 9.87
CA GLN A 124 -3.75 -11.23 9.43
C GLN A 124 -2.79 -11.08 8.25
N TYR A 125 -1.61 -11.70 8.34
CA TYR A 125 -0.63 -11.72 7.26
C TYR A 125 0.03 -13.08 7.11
N GLN A 126 0.74 -13.26 5.99
CA GLN A 126 1.53 -14.44 5.69
C GLN A 126 2.96 -14.03 5.38
N LYS A 127 3.93 -14.65 6.05
CA LYS A 127 5.37 -14.45 5.83
C LYS A 127 6.01 -15.79 5.49
N ARG A 128 6.91 -15.77 4.51
CA ARG A 128 7.78 -16.91 4.19
C ARG A 128 9.22 -16.50 4.44
N ALA A 129 9.84 -17.03 5.48
CA ALA A 129 11.24 -16.76 5.77
C ALA A 129 12.18 -17.50 4.78
N PRO A 130 13.43 -17.04 4.59
CA PRO A 130 14.41 -17.75 3.78
C PRO A 130 14.57 -19.20 4.26
N GLY A 131 14.47 -20.16 3.33
CA GLY A 131 14.59 -21.59 3.62
C GLY A 131 13.27 -22.29 4.01
N GLU A 132 12.18 -21.57 4.26
CA GLU A 132 10.89 -22.18 4.53
C GLU A 132 10.20 -22.68 3.26
N GLY A 133 9.55 -23.85 3.36
CA GLY A 133 8.81 -24.46 2.25
C GLY A 133 7.49 -23.76 1.94
N PHE A 134 6.83 -23.21 2.96
CA PHE A 134 5.50 -22.59 2.86
C PHE A 134 5.44 -21.33 3.75
N PRO A 135 4.62 -20.33 3.41
CA PRO A 135 4.40 -19.19 4.28
C PRO A 135 3.65 -19.59 5.56
N MET A 136 3.98 -18.95 6.68
CA MET A 136 3.22 -19.07 7.93
C MET A 136 2.23 -17.92 8.08
N THR A 137 1.00 -18.24 8.50
CA THR A 137 -0.01 -17.23 8.86
C THR A 137 0.23 -16.71 10.28
N GLN A 138 0.18 -15.40 10.43
CA GLN A 138 0.35 -14.68 11.70
C GLN A 138 -0.69 -13.57 11.81
N MET A 139 -0.80 -12.99 13.01
CA MET A 139 -1.60 -11.78 13.27
C MET A 139 -0.77 -10.79 14.07
N GLY A 140 -0.84 -9.51 13.73
CA GLY A 140 -0.11 -8.47 14.46
C GLY A 140 -0.29 -7.07 13.87
N GLU A 141 0.40 -6.10 14.47
CA GLU A 141 0.44 -4.69 14.04
C GLU A 141 1.65 -4.40 13.16
N GLU A 142 2.55 -5.37 13.00
CA GLU A 142 3.75 -5.30 12.18
C GLU A 142 4.13 -6.68 11.62
N LEU A 143 4.97 -6.68 10.58
CA LEU A 143 5.62 -7.89 10.06
C LEU A 143 6.87 -8.19 10.88
N LEU A 144 6.81 -9.23 11.71
CA LEU A 144 7.94 -9.79 12.48
C LEU A 144 8.68 -10.87 11.71
#